data_AF-A0A938RW28-F1
#
_entry.id   AF-A0A938RW28-F1
#
_cell.length_a   1.000
_cell.length_b   1.000
_cell.length_c   1.000
_cell.angle_alpha   90.00
_cell.angle_beta   90.00
_cell.angle_gamma   90.00
#
_symmetry.space_group_name_H-M   'P 1'
#
loop_
_entity.id
_entity.type
_entity.pdbx_description
1 polymer ?
#
loop_
_entity_poly.entity_id
_entity_poly.type
_entity_poly.pdbx_seq_one_letter_code
_entity_poly.pdbx_strand_id
1 'polypeptide(L)'
;MSTSAATANAHAATEPGGATEPGGATEPGSATLLRGWPWVLVGLGVTVAASRVPWLPSAPWDHDGANFARALDAFDLARHSPHAPGYPVYVAAARLARLLGAGDAAALAWPNLAGAAAAAVAVAWLVARHAGRSAAIAAGVAYAALPALWLGDLAPRPDALAAHLLVVAASLLAARKPAAAALAVASALGVRLSVWPAALAMAWALPRGAWPLLAAGLAAWAVPLAALAGGPNALVDTMAAFGAGHFGHWGNTAATAGLRLDQWAVHMATQGGVAFAVLAVATWAASRGARAAAVPRWWWAATAAYAAWIVVGQNPDHPRHLWPLLALVGAGLSVAIAVRASRATGPALAGVAAAALVQLAPGLTAAGQLSPDAALARWLADQPAESLALAGGSEVGVVRLLTPTVRALRVERPAEIAVALAPGGTWPRTALVSVRDGQAAPAGWPLVARFAARPGLDAPGMGLRVFARPRPVALAQGHLAGDNP
;
A
#
# COMPACT_ATOMS: atom_id res chain seq x y z
N MET A 1 -23.84 -3.53 -94.13
CA MET A 1 -23.32 -4.89 -93.87
C MET A 1 -23.72 -5.29 -92.46
N SER A 2 -24.52 -6.37 -92.34
CA SER A 2 -24.74 -7.24 -91.16
C SER A 2 -25.41 -6.61 -89.91
N THR A 3 -26.75 -6.65 -89.76
CA THR A 3 -27.60 -7.68 -89.07
C THR A 3 -27.34 -7.81 -87.56
N SER A 4 -28.31 -7.62 -86.65
CA SER A 4 -29.33 -8.62 -86.25
C SER A 4 -30.26 -7.99 -85.19
N ALA A 5 -31.57 -7.82 -85.44
CA ALA A 5 -32.71 -8.65 -84.98
C ALA A 5 -33.01 -8.63 -83.46
N ALA A 6 -34.12 -7.99 -83.07
CA ALA A 6 -35.35 -8.58 -82.47
C ALA A 6 -35.24 -8.84 -80.94
N THR A 7 -36.22 -8.65 -80.06
CA THR A 7 -37.69 -8.81 -80.09
C THR A 7 -38.28 -8.14 -78.84
N ALA A 8 -39.52 -7.67 -78.92
CA ALA A 8 -40.34 -7.28 -77.79
C ALA A 8 -40.87 -8.49 -77.00
N ASN A 9 -41.07 -8.36 -75.69
CA ASN A 9 -42.39 -8.57 -75.06
C ASN A 9 -42.40 -8.27 -73.56
N ALA A 10 -43.47 -7.59 -73.15
CA ALA A 10 -43.87 -7.33 -71.78
C ALA A 10 -44.58 -8.54 -71.18
N HIS A 11 -44.31 -8.88 -69.92
CA HIS A 11 -45.23 -9.65 -69.06
C HIS A 11 -45.00 -9.36 -67.56
N ALA A 12 -46.13 -9.08 -66.91
CA ALA A 12 -46.55 -9.51 -65.58
C ALA A 12 -45.73 -9.12 -64.32
N ALA A 13 -46.36 -8.23 -63.56
CA ALA A 13 -46.45 -8.13 -62.11
C ALA A 13 -45.79 -9.26 -61.28
N THR A 14 -44.88 -8.85 -60.38
CA THR A 14 -44.67 -9.49 -59.08
C THR A 14 -44.32 -8.39 -58.06
N GLU A 15 -45.15 -8.26 -57.03
CA GLU A 15 -44.83 -7.51 -55.81
C GLU A 15 -43.65 -8.18 -55.09
N PRO A 16 -42.67 -7.43 -54.58
CA PRO A 16 -41.80 -7.93 -53.53
C PRO A 16 -42.28 -7.43 -52.17
N GLY A 17 -42.68 -8.41 -51.37
CA GLY A 17 -43.08 -8.34 -49.97
C GLY A 17 -42.25 -7.41 -49.09
N GLY A 18 -42.94 -6.85 -48.09
CA GLY A 18 -42.39 -6.03 -47.03
C GLY A 18 -41.17 -6.67 -46.39
N ALA A 19 -40.04 -5.97 -46.49
CA ALA A 19 -38.91 -6.19 -45.63
C ALA A 19 -39.30 -5.77 -44.21
N THR A 20 -39.56 -6.75 -43.36
CA THR A 20 -39.57 -6.57 -41.92
C THR A 20 -38.19 -6.08 -41.49
N GLU A 21 -38.12 -4.82 -41.06
CA GLU A 21 -36.93 -4.29 -40.40
C GLU A 21 -36.55 -5.23 -39.25
N PRO A 22 -35.29 -5.70 -39.17
CA PRO A 22 -34.84 -6.41 -37.99
C PRO A 22 -34.86 -5.41 -36.84
N GLY A 23 -35.84 -5.59 -35.95
CA GLY A 23 -36.06 -4.77 -34.78
C GLY A 23 -34.75 -4.47 -34.07
N GLY A 24 -34.41 -3.19 -34.00
CA GLY A 24 -33.37 -2.68 -33.13
C GLY A 24 -33.71 -3.09 -31.71
N ALA A 25 -33.14 -4.20 -31.26
CA ALA A 25 -33.03 -4.55 -29.86
C ALA A 25 -32.22 -3.41 -29.24
N THR A 26 -32.94 -2.42 -28.73
CA THR A 26 -32.40 -1.41 -27.83
C THR A 26 -31.71 -2.18 -26.71
N GLU A 27 -30.38 -2.07 -26.65
CA GLU A 27 -29.65 -2.53 -25.47
C GLU A 27 -30.41 -1.98 -24.26
N PRO A 28 -30.82 -2.83 -23.29
CA PRO A 28 -31.53 -2.35 -22.12
C PRO A 28 -30.71 -1.23 -21.50
N GLY A 29 -31.28 -0.01 -21.55
CA GLY A 29 -30.55 1.21 -21.32
C GLY A 29 -29.77 1.12 -20.02
N SER A 30 -28.46 1.37 -20.09
CA SER A 30 -27.58 1.47 -18.92
C SER A 30 -28.14 2.36 -17.78
N ALA A 31 -29.09 3.25 -18.10
CA ALA A 31 -29.84 4.07 -17.17
C ALA A 31 -30.87 3.31 -16.29
N THR A 32 -31.55 2.28 -16.80
CA THR A 32 -32.52 1.47 -16.01
C THR A 32 -31.80 0.53 -15.06
N LEU A 33 -30.60 0.08 -15.42
CA LEU A 33 -29.76 -0.78 -14.58
C LEU A 33 -29.28 -0.08 -13.30
N LEU A 34 -29.21 1.26 -13.24
CA LEU A 34 -28.60 2.02 -12.15
C LEU A 34 -29.59 2.59 -11.10
N ARG A 35 -30.91 2.41 -11.27
CA ARG A 35 -31.89 2.85 -10.26
C ARG A 35 -31.69 2.07 -8.95
N GLY A 36 -31.56 2.77 -7.83
CA GLY A 36 -31.33 2.18 -6.50
C GLY A 36 -29.88 1.73 -6.22
N TRP A 37 -28.96 1.84 -7.18
CA TRP A 37 -27.53 1.54 -6.98
C TRP A 37 -26.77 2.45 -6.02
N PRO A 38 -27.07 3.76 -5.88
CA PRO A 38 -26.30 4.62 -4.99
C PRO A 38 -26.25 4.07 -3.57
N TRP A 39 -27.38 3.62 -3.02
CA TRP A 39 -27.45 3.05 -1.67
C TRP A 39 -26.73 1.72 -1.51
N VAL A 40 -26.68 0.91 -2.57
CA VAL A 40 -25.94 -0.36 -2.58
C VAL A 40 -24.44 -0.13 -2.54
N LEU A 41 -23.96 0.82 -3.35
CA LEU A 41 -22.56 1.21 -3.39
C LEU A 41 -22.15 1.90 -2.09
N VAL A 42 -23.02 2.77 -1.54
CA VAL A 42 -22.81 3.36 -0.20
C VAL A 42 -22.75 2.26 0.86
N GLY A 43 -23.70 1.33 0.88
CA GLY A 43 -23.70 0.21 1.82
C GLY A 43 -22.44 -0.66 1.72
N LEU A 44 -21.98 -0.95 0.50
CA LEU A 44 -20.70 -1.64 0.26
C LEU A 44 -19.52 -0.85 0.84
N GLY A 45 -19.40 0.44 0.51
CA GLY A 45 -18.32 1.28 1.02
C GLY A 45 -18.30 1.38 2.55
N VAL A 46 -19.48 1.58 3.15
CA VAL A 46 -19.65 1.60 4.61
C VAL A 46 -19.26 0.25 5.23
N THR A 47 -19.68 -0.86 4.63
CA THR A 47 -19.34 -2.21 5.12
C THR A 47 -17.84 -2.46 5.05
N VAL A 48 -17.19 -2.08 3.94
CA VAL A 48 -15.74 -2.18 3.79
C VAL A 48 -15.03 -1.37 4.86
N ALA A 49 -15.35 -0.09 5.04
CA ALA A 49 -14.73 0.73 6.08
C ALA A 49 -15.00 0.21 7.50
N ALA A 50 -16.26 -0.10 7.83
CA ALA A 50 -16.67 -0.60 9.15
C ALA A 50 -15.97 -1.91 9.51
N SER A 51 -15.72 -2.78 8.53
CA SER A 51 -14.99 -4.03 8.72
C SER A 51 -13.49 -3.86 9.03
N ARG A 52 -12.96 -2.63 9.16
CA ARG A 52 -11.59 -2.36 9.63
C ARG A 52 -11.53 -1.61 10.95
N VAL A 53 -12.62 -0.94 11.34
CA VAL A 53 -12.66 -0.05 12.52
C VAL A 53 -12.25 -0.75 13.82
N PRO A 54 -12.73 -1.98 14.14
CA PRO A 54 -12.31 -2.70 15.36
C PRO A 54 -10.81 -2.99 15.45
N TRP A 55 -10.08 -2.92 14.34
CA TRP A 55 -8.66 -3.27 14.24
C TRP A 55 -7.76 -2.06 13.98
N LEU A 56 -8.29 -0.84 14.12
CA LEU A 56 -7.50 0.37 13.97
C LEU A 56 -6.31 0.37 14.96
N PRO A 57 -5.12 0.78 14.50
CA PRO A 57 -3.93 0.72 15.33
C PRO A 57 -3.97 1.77 16.43
N SER A 58 -3.55 1.38 17.62
CA SER A 58 -3.37 2.30 18.76
C SER A 58 -1.98 2.94 18.82
N ALA A 59 -1.01 2.41 18.06
CA ALA A 59 0.36 2.90 18.03
C ALA A 59 0.98 2.71 16.63
N PRO A 60 2.00 3.52 16.26
CA PRO A 60 2.77 3.30 15.04
C PRO A 60 3.42 1.93 15.00
N TRP A 61 3.49 1.34 13.81
CA TRP A 61 4.00 -0.01 13.66
C TRP A 61 5.52 -0.05 13.57
N ASP A 62 6.11 0.95 12.93
CA ASP A 62 7.52 1.03 12.60
C ASP A 62 8.02 2.48 12.60
N HIS A 63 9.29 2.64 12.26
CA HIS A 63 9.95 3.94 12.12
C HIS A 63 9.23 4.91 11.19
N ASP A 64 8.74 4.43 10.05
CA ASP A 64 8.04 5.28 9.09
C ASP A 64 6.69 5.75 9.63
N GLY A 65 5.92 4.86 10.25
CA GLY A 65 4.70 5.21 10.95
C GLY A 65 4.93 6.26 12.04
N ALA A 66 6.05 6.16 12.77
CA ALA A 66 6.42 7.17 13.77
C ALA A 66 6.76 8.52 13.12
N ASN A 67 7.45 8.53 11.97
CA ASN A 67 7.72 9.74 11.19
C ASN A 67 6.43 10.39 10.67
N PHE A 68 5.47 9.59 10.20
CA PHE A 68 4.15 10.08 9.79
C PHE A 68 3.33 10.60 10.96
N ALA A 69 3.39 9.97 12.13
CA ALA A 69 2.69 10.44 13.32
C ALA A 69 3.24 11.82 13.76
N ARG A 70 4.56 12.00 13.79
CA ARG A 70 5.17 13.33 14.06
C ARG A 70 4.76 14.38 13.02
N ALA A 71 4.55 13.98 11.76
CA ALA A 71 4.11 14.89 10.71
C ALA A 71 2.71 15.47 10.97
N LEU A 72 1.88 14.78 11.77
CA LEU A 72 0.57 15.30 12.15
C LEU A 72 0.67 16.57 12.99
N ASP A 73 1.70 16.69 13.83
CA ASP A 73 2.00 17.86 14.64
C ASP A 73 2.86 18.88 13.90
N ALA A 74 4.00 18.44 13.36
CA ALA A 74 4.97 19.29 12.69
C ALA A 74 5.42 18.66 11.38
N PHE A 75 4.99 19.28 10.27
CA PHE A 75 5.43 18.88 8.93
C PHE A 75 6.78 19.53 8.65
N ASP A 76 7.85 18.75 8.65
CA ASP A 76 9.22 19.20 8.45
C ASP A 76 10.03 18.10 7.76
N LEU A 77 10.36 18.31 6.48
CA LEU A 77 11.11 17.34 5.68
C LEU A 77 12.56 17.19 6.16
N ALA A 78 13.17 18.25 6.67
CA ALA A 78 14.55 18.20 7.18
C ALA A 78 14.63 17.33 8.44
N ARG A 79 13.57 17.31 9.25
CA ARG A 79 13.42 16.43 10.42
C ARG A 79 12.85 15.05 10.09
N HIS A 80 12.68 14.70 8.81
CA HIS A 80 12.05 13.45 8.36
C HIS A 80 10.66 13.24 8.96
N SER A 81 9.86 14.30 9.02
CA SER A 81 8.51 14.35 9.58
C SER A 81 7.49 14.86 8.54
N PRO A 82 7.14 14.06 7.51
CA PRO A 82 7.66 12.72 7.22
C PRO A 82 8.92 12.79 6.36
N HIS A 83 9.51 11.64 6.05
CA HIS A 83 10.64 11.58 5.10
C HIS A 83 10.21 12.03 3.69
N ALA A 84 11.18 12.41 2.85
CA ALA A 84 10.91 12.77 1.46
C ALA A 84 10.22 11.60 0.72
N PRO A 85 9.20 11.84 -0.13
CA PRO A 85 8.80 13.11 -0.72
C PRO A 85 7.78 13.94 0.08
N GLY A 86 7.56 13.65 1.35
CA GLY A 86 6.66 14.44 2.19
C GLY A 86 5.20 13.98 2.20
N TYR A 87 4.76 13.22 1.19
CA TYR A 87 3.43 12.59 1.16
C TYR A 87 2.26 13.56 1.49
N PRO A 88 2.22 14.76 0.90
CA PRO A 88 1.40 15.88 1.37
C PRO A 88 -0.11 15.57 1.42
N VAL A 89 -0.62 14.83 0.43
CA VAL A 89 -2.05 14.48 0.39
C VAL A 89 -2.40 13.49 1.50
N TYR A 90 -1.50 12.55 1.79
CA TYR A 90 -1.70 11.57 2.84
C TYR A 90 -1.69 12.21 4.23
N VAL A 91 -0.69 13.07 4.51
CA VAL A 91 -0.62 13.76 5.81
C VAL A 91 -1.79 14.71 6.01
N ALA A 92 -2.23 15.42 4.96
CA ALA A 92 -3.41 16.28 5.03
C ALA A 92 -4.69 15.47 5.36
N ALA A 93 -4.89 14.32 4.70
CA ALA A 93 -6.02 13.45 4.96
C ALA A 93 -5.99 12.87 6.38
N ALA A 94 -4.82 12.50 6.88
CA ALA A 94 -4.66 11.99 8.24
C ALA A 94 -4.88 13.09 9.29
N ARG A 95 -4.43 14.32 9.05
CA ARG A 95 -4.75 15.47 9.92
C ARG A 95 -6.25 15.73 10.00
N LEU A 96 -6.99 15.58 8.89
CA LEU A 96 -8.45 15.66 8.92
C LEU A 96 -9.06 14.58 9.82
N ALA A 97 -8.60 13.33 9.72
CA ALA A 97 -9.07 12.26 10.60
C ALA A 97 -8.75 12.55 12.09
N ARG A 98 -7.58 13.12 12.37
CA ARG A 98 -7.19 13.56 13.72
C ARG A 98 -8.09 14.69 14.24
N LEU A 99 -8.41 15.67 13.40
CA LEU A 99 -9.37 16.74 13.74
C LEU A 99 -10.76 16.21 14.08
N LEU A 100 -11.14 15.05 13.52
CA LEU A 100 -12.39 14.35 13.83
C LEU A 100 -12.29 13.45 15.08
N GLY A 101 -11.19 13.53 15.84
CA GLY A 101 -11.03 12.86 17.14
C GLY A 101 -10.30 11.51 17.09
N ALA A 102 -9.74 11.11 15.95
CA ALA A 102 -8.92 9.90 15.88
C ALA A 102 -7.55 10.12 16.57
N GLY A 103 -7.10 9.14 17.35
CA GLY A 103 -5.72 9.13 17.86
C GLY A 103 -4.69 8.98 16.73
N ASP A 104 -3.45 9.42 16.93
CA ASP A 104 -2.49 9.63 15.83
C ASP A 104 -2.27 8.42 14.91
N ALA A 105 -2.10 7.22 15.47
CA ALA A 105 -1.92 6.01 14.66
C ALA A 105 -3.21 5.65 13.87
N ALA A 106 -4.38 5.78 14.49
CA ALA A 106 -5.65 5.55 13.84
C ALA A 106 -5.95 6.61 12.77
N ALA A 107 -5.59 7.88 13.03
CA ALA A 107 -5.70 9.00 12.09
C ALA A 107 -4.93 8.73 10.79
N LEU A 108 -3.79 8.04 10.87
CA LEU A 108 -3.01 7.62 9.70
C LEU A 108 -3.64 6.42 8.97
N ALA A 109 -4.38 5.55 9.64
CA ALA A 109 -5.06 4.42 9.01
C ALA A 109 -6.38 4.84 8.32
N TRP A 110 -7.11 5.81 8.87
CA TRP A 110 -8.40 6.27 8.32
C TRP A 110 -8.39 6.63 6.82
N PRO A 111 -7.39 7.35 6.28
CA PRO A 111 -7.29 7.59 4.85
C PRO A 111 -7.23 6.30 4.02
N ASN A 112 -6.53 5.26 4.51
CA ASN A 112 -6.46 3.98 3.81
C ASN A 112 -7.82 3.29 3.78
N LEU A 113 -8.57 3.28 4.90
CA LEU A 113 -9.94 2.74 4.96
C LEU A 113 -10.87 3.45 3.96
N ALA A 114 -10.79 4.77 3.87
CA ALA A 114 -11.56 5.56 2.91
C ALA A 114 -11.16 5.20 1.46
N GLY A 115 -9.86 5.01 1.20
CA GLY A 115 -9.33 4.53 -0.07
C GLY A 115 -9.90 3.15 -0.43
N ALA A 116 -9.85 2.19 0.49
CA ALA A 116 -10.36 0.83 0.31
C ALA A 116 -11.85 0.83 -0.04
N ALA A 117 -12.66 1.61 0.69
CA ALA A 117 -14.08 1.79 0.40
C ALA A 117 -14.31 2.40 -0.99
N ALA A 118 -13.58 3.46 -1.34
CA ALA A 118 -13.69 4.12 -2.65
C ALA A 118 -13.30 3.19 -3.80
N ALA A 119 -12.22 2.42 -3.65
CA ALA A 119 -11.76 1.47 -4.66
C ALA A 119 -12.71 0.29 -4.83
N ALA A 120 -13.25 -0.29 -3.73
CA ALA A 120 -14.26 -1.33 -3.80
C ALA A 120 -15.54 -0.86 -4.51
N VAL A 121 -15.98 0.36 -4.22
CA VAL A 121 -17.11 1.01 -4.90
C VAL A 121 -16.79 1.25 -6.38
N ALA A 122 -15.60 1.73 -6.71
CA ALA A 122 -15.21 1.99 -8.09
C ALA A 122 -15.15 0.71 -8.93
N VAL A 123 -14.63 -0.39 -8.37
CA VAL A 123 -14.63 -1.72 -8.99
C VAL A 123 -16.06 -2.23 -9.20
N ALA A 124 -16.89 -2.21 -8.14
CA ALA A 124 -18.28 -2.64 -8.24
C ALA A 124 -19.06 -1.82 -9.28
N TRP A 125 -18.90 -0.50 -9.27
CA TRP A 125 -19.52 0.39 -10.22
C TRP A 125 -19.05 0.13 -11.66
N LEU A 126 -17.76 -0.15 -11.89
CA LEU A 126 -17.27 -0.51 -13.23
C LEU A 126 -17.90 -1.81 -13.72
N VAL A 127 -17.99 -2.83 -12.85
CA VAL A 127 -18.60 -4.12 -13.20
C VAL A 127 -20.10 -3.97 -13.46
N ALA A 128 -20.81 -3.15 -12.69
CA ALA A 128 -22.24 -2.85 -12.85
C ALA A 128 -22.63 -2.40 -14.27
N ARG A 129 -21.69 -1.78 -14.98
CA ARG A 129 -21.89 -1.27 -16.35
C ARG A 129 -21.86 -2.38 -17.40
N HIS A 130 -21.36 -3.55 -17.04
CA HIS A 130 -21.11 -4.67 -17.96
C HIS A 130 -21.79 -5.97 -17.52
N ALA A 131 -22.12 -6.08 -16.23
CA ALA A 131 -22.68 -7.26 -15.60
C ALA A 131 -23.74 -6.88 -14.55
N GLY A 132 -24.47 -7.87 -14.05
CA GLY A 132 -25.54 -7.67 -13.06
C GLY A 132 -25.06 -7.27 -11.65
N ARG A 133 -26.02 -6.85 -10.82
CA ARG A 133 -25.80 -6.37 -9.45
C ARG A 133 -24.99 -7.33 -8.57
N SER A 134 -25.32 -8.62 -8.60
CA SER A 134 -24.63 -9.63 -7.78
C SER A 134 -23.16 -9.76 -8.17
N ALA A 135 -22.84 -9.71 -9.47
CA ALA A 135 -21.46 -9.76 -9.96
C ALA A 135 -20.65 -8.53 -9.54
N ALA A 136 -21.27 -7.34 -9.57
CA ALA A 136 -20.63 -6.11 -9.13
C ALA A 136 -20.30 -6.08 -7.64
N ILE A 137 -21.28 -6.43 -6.78
CA ILE A 137 -21.05 -6.50 -5.34
C ILE A 137 -19.96 -7.53 -5.05
N ALA A 138 -20.05 -8.71 -5.68
CA ALA A 138 -19.06 -9.76 -5.50
C ALA A 138 -17.66 -9.33 -5.97
N ALA A 139 -17.54 -8.55 -7.04
CA ALA A 139 -16.24 -8.02 -7.49
C ALA A 139 -15.66 -6.99 -6.51
N GLY A 140 -16.49 -6.07 -6.00
CA GLY A 140 -16.08 -5.10 -4.98
C GLY A 140 -15.66 -5.77 -3.67
N VAL A 141 -16.41 -6.78 -3.22
CA VAL A 141 -16.08 -7.59 -2.03
C VAL A 141 -14.79 -8.39 -2.26
N ALA A 142 -14.63 -9.04 -3.41
CA ALA A 142 -13.43 -9.82 -3.73
C ALA A 142 -12.18 -8.93 -3.74
N TYR A 143 -12.28 -7.71 -4.28
CA TYR A 143 -11.19 -6.73 -4.20
C TYR A 143 -10.92 -6.29 -2.76
N ALA A 144 -11.95 -5.91 -2.00
CA ALA A 144 -11.81 -5.47 -0.62
C ALA A 144 -11.33 -6.59 0.33
N ALA A 145 -11.46 -7.85 -0.06
CA ALA A 145 -11.01 -8.99 0.72
C ALA A 145 -9.53 -9.33 0.48
N LEU A 146 -8.84 -8.72 -0.50
CA LEU A 146 -7.44 -9.03 -0.81
C LEU A 146 -6.56 -8.92 0.44
N PRO A 147 -5.91 -10.02 0.90
CA PRO A 147 -5.36 -10.06 2.27
C PRO A 147 -4.28 -9.01 2.56
N ALA A 148 -3.36 -8.81 1.62
CA ALA A 148 -2.31 -7.80 1.73
C ALA A 148 -2.86 -6.38 1.85
N LEU A 149 -3.91 -6.05 1.10
CA LEU A 149 -4.52 -4.73 1.13
C LEU A 149 -5.34 -4.54 2.39
N TRP A 150 -6.11 -5.56 2.80
CA TRP A 150 -6.88 -5.49 4.05
C TRP A 150 -5.97 -5.21 5.26
N LEU A 151 -4.82 -5.89 5.36
CA LEU A 151 -3.83 -5.60 6.42
C LEU A 151 -3.13 -4.26 6.19
N GLY A 152 -2.89 -3.89 4.93
CA GLY A 152 -2.36 -2.59 4.56
C GLY A 152 -3.28 -1.43 4.93
N ASP A 153 -4.59 -1.63 4.93
CA ASP A 153 -5.60 -0.63 5.31
C ASP A 153 -5.40 -0.17 6.75
N LEU A 154 -4.96 -1.07 7.62
CA LEU A 154 -4.69 -0.78 9.03
C LEU A 154 -3.32 -0.14 9.25
N ALA A 155 -2.44 -0.14 8.24
CA ALA A 155 -1.09 0.38 8.40
C ALA A 155 -1.11 1.90 8.53
N PRO A 156 -0.41 2.50 9.52
CA PRO A 156 -0.27 3.96 9.63
C PRO A 156 0.77 4.49 8.62
N ARG A 157 0.58 4.15 7.33
CA ARG A 157 1.47 4.45 6.18
C ARG A 157 0.63 4.67 4.90
N PRO A 158 1.17 5.37 3.88
CA PRO A 158 0.41 5.77 2.68
C PRO A 158 0.25 4.69 1.59
N ASP A 159 0.96 3.57 1.70
CA ASP A 159 1.09 2.56 0.64
C ASP A 159 -0.27 2.03 0.15
N ALA A 160 -1.19 1.73 1.08
CA ALA A 160 -2.52 1.21 0.77
C ALA A 160 -3.40 2.27 0.09
N LEU A 161 -3.48 3.49 0.63
CA LEU A 161 -4.24 4.58 0.00
C LEU A 161 -3.76 4.85 -1.44
N ALA A 162 -2.44 4.87 -1.68
CA ALA A 162 -1.92 5.04 -3.03
C ALA A 162 -2.37 3.93 -3.97
N ALA A 163 -2.30 2.67 -3.51
CA ALA A 163 -2.78 1.50 -4.26
C ALA A 163 -4.27 1.60 -4.60
N HIS A 164 -5.09 2.02 -3.63
CA HIS A 164 -6.53 2.21 -3.84
C HIS A 164 -6.85 3.35 -4.80
N LEU A 165 -6.13 4.49 -4.71
CA LEU A 165 -6.32 5.61 -5.62
C LEU A 165 -5.94 5.25 -7.07
N LEU A 166 -4.93 4.40 -7.29
CA LEU A 166 -4.65 3.87 -8.63
C LEU A 166 -5.81 3.00 -9.15
N VAL A 167 -6.43 2.18 -8.30
CA VAL A 167 -7.60 1.36 -8.69
C VAL A 167 -8.82 2.24 -8.98
N VAL A 168 -9.05 3.29 -8.19
CA VAL A 168 -10.10 4.29 -8.45
C VAL A 168 -9.83 4.99 -9.77
N ALA A 169 -8.62 5.50 -10.01
CA ALA A 169 -8.22 6.13 -11.25
C ALA A 169 -8.42 5.21 -12.46
N ALA A 170 -7.97 3.96 -12.34
CA ALA A 170 -8.09 2.97 -13.40
C ALA A 170 -9.57 2.65 -13.71
N SER A 171 -10.39 2.48 -12.67
CA SER A 171 -11.82 2.21 -12.82
C SER A 171 -12.56 3.37 -13.47
N LEU A 172 -12.26 4.61 -13.06
CA LEU A 172 -12.83 5.83 -13.64
C LEU A 172 -12.41 6.00 -15.11
N LEU A 173 -11.14 5.75 -15.44
CA LEU A 173 -10.64 5.84 -16.80
C LEU A 173 -11.28 4.78 -17.71
N ALA A 174 -11.39 3.53 -17.23
CA ALA A 174 -12.05 2.44 -17.95
C ALA A 174 -13.54 2.76 -18.19
N ALA A 175 -14.20 3.41 -17.24
CA ALA A 175 -15.58 3.86 -17.37
C ALA A 175 -15.75 5.20 -18.13
N ARG A 176 -14.70 5.69 -18.79
CA ARG A 176 -14.71 6.94 -19.58
C ARG A 176 -15.08 8.18 -18.77
N LYS A 177 -14.54 8.29 -17.54
CA LYS A 177 -14.62 9.47 -16.66
C LYS A 177 -13.23 10.13 -16.52
N PRO A 178 -12.64 10.65 -17.60
CA PRO A 178 -11.22 11.04 -17.63
C PRO A 178 -10.90 12.22 -16.70
N ALA A 179 -11.81 13.16 -16.50
CA ALA A 179 -11.63 14.28 -15.56
C ALA A 179 -11.43 13.80 -14.11
N ALA A 180 -12.30 12.92 -13.63
CA ALA A 180 -12.19 12.33 -12.29
C ALA A 180 -10.97 11.40 -12.17
N ALA A 181 -10.65 10.65 -13.24
CA ALA A 181 -9.45 9.82 -13.28
C ALA A 181 -8.17 10.68 -13.18
N ALA A 182 -8.10 11.83 -13.85
CA ALA A 182 -6.97 12.75 -13.77
C ALA A 182 -6.73 13.25 -12.33
N LEU A 183 -7.80 13.62 -11.62
CA LEU A 183 -7.70 14.02 -10.21
C LEU A 183 -7.27 12.84 -9.31
N ALA A 184 -7.80 11.63 -9.54
CA ALA A 184 -7.39 10.44 -8.80
C ALA A 184 -5.91 10.08 -9.02
N VAL A 185 -5.41 10.21 -10.27
CA VAL A 185 -3.97 10.05 -10.59
C VAL A 185 -3.13 11.10 -9.87
N ALA A 186 -3.53 12.38 -9.91
CA ALA A 186 -2.84 13.45 -9.20
C ALA A 186 -2.78 13.20 -7.69
N SER A 187 -3.89 12.77 -7.09
CA SER A 187 -3.97 12.42 -5.67
C SER A 187 -3.10 11.21 -5.33
N ALA A 188 -3.08 10.16 -6.17
CA ALA A 188 -2.23 9.00 -5.94
C ALA A 188 -0.73 9.38 -5.86
N LEU A 189 -0.29 10.28 -6.74
CA LEU A 189 1.08 10.82 -6.73
C LEU A 189 1.37 11.67 -5.50
N GLY A 190 0.42 12.49 -5.06
CA GLY A 190 0.55 13.29 -3.84
C GLY A 190 0.46 12.47 -2.55
N VAL A 191 -0.21 11.31 -2.59
CA VAL A 191 -0.21 10.33 -1.49
C VAL A 191 1.10 9.57 -1.47
N ARG A 192 1.66 9.18 -2.62
CA ARG A 192 2.92 8.44 -2.71
C ARG A 192 3.54 8.60 -4.09
N LEU A 193 4.59 9.41 -4.22
CA LEU A 193 5.26 9.65 -5.50
C LEU A 193 5.82 8.37 -6.15
N SER A 194 6.18 7.37 -5.34
CA SER A 194 6.77 6.12 -5.85
C SER A 194 5.82 5.28 -6.72
N VAL A 195 4.54 5.65 -6.84
CA VAL A 195 3.60 5.03 -7.79
C VAL A 195 3.62 5.67 -9.19
N TRP A 196 4.57 6.59 -9.43
CA TRP A 196 4.68 7.34 -10.68
C TRP A 196 4.68 6.50 -11.97
N PRO A 197 5.24 5.27 -12.06
CA PRO A 197 5.24 4.54 -13.33
C PRO A 197 3.83 4.11 -13.75
N ALA A 198 3.01 3.64 -12.80
CA ALA A 198 1.60 3.32 -13.07
C ALA A 198 0.81 4.60 -13.37
N ALA A 199 1.02 5.66 -12.58
CA ALA A 199 0.36 6.94 -12.79
C ALA A 199 0.69 7.54 -14.17
N LEU A 200 1.94 7.43 -14.63
CA LEU A 200 2.38 7.91 -15.94
C LEU A 200 1.74 7.12 -17.08
N ALA A 201 1.68 5.79 -16.97
CA ALA A 201 0.99 4.95 -17.94
C ALA A 201 -0.51 5.29 -18.04
N MET A 202 -1.16 5.59 -16.91
CA MET A 202 -2.55 6.06 -16.89
C MET A 202 -2.69 7.46 -17.47
N ALA A 203 -1.76 8.38 -17.16
CA ALA A 203 -1.75 9.73 -17.70
C ALA A 203 -1.61 9.73 -19.23
N TRP A 204 -0.82 8.80 -19.78
CA TRP A 204 -0.70 8.62 -21.23
C TRP A 204 -2.00 8.12 -21.88
N ALA A 205 -2.83 7.39 -21.14
CA ALA A 205 -4.16 6.97 -21.57
C ALA A 205 -5.26 8.04 -21.38
N LEU A 206 -4.97 9.18 -20.72
CA LEU A 206 -5.92 10.27 -20.56
C LEU A 206 -6.08 11.07 -21.87
N PRO A 207 -7.31 11.45 -22.25
CA PRO A 207 -7.52 12.39 -23.32
C PRO A 207 -6.94 13.76 -22.95
N ARG A 208 -6.44 14.51 -23.94
CA ARG A 208 -5.82 15.84 -23.75
C ARG A 208 -6.69 16.82 -22.96
N GLY A 209 -8.02 16.75 -23.13
CA GLY A 209 -8.97 17.59 -22.38
C GLY A 209 -8.96 17.38 -20.86
N ALA A 210 -8.41 16.27 -20.35
CA ALA A 210 -8.27 16.01 -18.91
C ALA A 210 -6.92 16.46 -18.32
N TRP A 211 -5.96 16.85 -19.17
CA TRP A 211 -4.63 17.27 -18.72
C TRP A 211 -4.64 18.54 -17.85
N PRO A 212 -5.51 19.56 -18.10
CA PRO A 212 -5.60 20.70 -17.20
C PRO A 212 -5.99 20.31 -15.77
N LEU A 213 -6.87 19.32 -15.60
CA LEU A 213 -7.26 18.81 -14.27
C LEU A 213 -6.16 17.98 -13.62
N LEU A 214 -5.40 17.20 -14.40
CA LEU A 214 -4.20 16.52 -13.90
C LEU A 214 -3.20 17.55 -13.37
N ALA A 215 -2.89 18.59 -14.17
CA ALA A 215 -1.97 19.64 -13.81
C ALA A 215 -2.44 20.43 -12.57
N ALA A 216 -3.71 20.81 -12.52
CA ALA A 216 -4.31 21.48 -11.37
C ALA A 216 -4.24 20.61 -10.10
N GLY A 217 -4.56 19.32 -10.22
CA GLY A 217 -4.48 18.36 -9.10
C GLY A 217 -3.05 18.18 -8.59
N LEU A 218 -2.05 18.13 -9.49
CA LEU A 218 -0.64 18.07 -9.12
C LEU A 218 -0.19 19.36 -8.42
N ALA A 219 -0.54 20.51 -9.00
CA ALA A 219 -0.20 21.81 -8.43
C ALA A 219 -0.81 22.00 -7.03
N ALA A 220 -2.03 21.50 -6.80
CA ALA A 220 -2.75 21.62 -5.54
C ALA A 220 -1.99 21.07 -4.31
N TRP A 221 -1.11 20.07 -4.51
CA TRP A 221 -0.27 19.56 -3.43
C TRP A 221 1.22 19.86 -3.64
N ALA A 222 1.71 20.00 -4.87
CA ALA A 222 3.12 20.27 -5.14
C ALA A 222 3.52 21.69 -4.74
N VAL A 223 2.65 22.69 -4.96
CA VAL A 223 2.95 24.10 -4.62
C VAL A 223 3.04 24.29 -3.10
N PRO A 224 2.07 23.83 -2.28
CA PRO A 224 2.20 23.91 -0.82
C PRO A 224 3.40 23.11 -0.30
N LEU A 225 3.68 21.93 -0.87
CA LEU A 225 4.85 21.12 -0.47
C LEU A 225 6.16 21.87 -0.73
N ALA A 226 6.31 22.50 -1.89
CA ALA A 226 7.49 23.31 -2.20
C ALA A 226 7.63 24.49 -1.23
N ALA A 227 6.53 25.18 -0.90
CA ALA A 227 6.55 26.26 0.08
C ALA A 227 6.99 25.76 1.47
N LEU A 228 6.45 24.63 1.93
CA LEU A 228 6.80 24.02 3.23
C LEU A 228 8.25 23.51 3.27
N ALA A 229 8.82 23.15 2.13
CA ALA A 229 10.22 22.73 2.02
C ALA A 229 11.22 23.92 2.00
N GLY A 230 10.74 25.16 2.02
CA GLY A 230 11.59 26.35 1.87
C GLY A 230 11.80 26.81 0.43
N GLY A 231 10.98 26.31 -0.51
CA GLY A 231 11.00 26.65 -1.93
C GLY A 231 11.23 25.44 -2.85
N PRO A 232 11.03 25.61 -4.17
CA PRO A 232 11.17 24.52 -5.14
C PRO A 232 12.59 23.94 -5.19
N ASN A 233 13.63 24.79 -5.07
CA ASN A 233 15.01 24.32 -5.09
C ASN A 233 15.33 23.48 -3.85
N ALA A 234 14.95 23.95 -2.65
CA ALA A 234 15.14 23.21 -1.41
C ALA A 234 14.37 21.87 -1.41
N LEU A 235 13.17 21.83 -2.01
CA LEU A 235 12.44 20.59 -2.22
C LEU A 235 13.24 19.63 -3.12
N VAL A 236 13.73 20.11 -4.27
CA VAL A 236 14.53 19.28 -5.19
C VAL A 236 15.80 18.76 -4.51
N ASP A 237 16.52 19.61 -3.79
CA ASP A 237 17.73 19.22 -3.05
C ASP A 237 17.44 18.13 -2.01
N THR A 238 16.34 18.29 -1.26
CA THR A 238 15.89 17.30 -0.27
C THR A 238 15.54 15.97 -0.94
N MET A 239 14.83 16.00 -2.08
CA MET A 239 14.47 14.80 -2.84
C MET A 239 15.70 14.11 -3.44
N ALA A 240 16.65 14.89 -3.96
CA ALA A 240 17.89 14.40 -4.55
C ALA A 240 18.78 13.75 -3.49
N ALA A 241 18.94 14.39 -2.33
CA ALA A 241 19.70 13.83 -1.21
C ALA A 241 19.09 12.52 -0.69
N PHE A 242 17.76 12.49 -0.51
CA PHE A 242 17.06 11.27 -0.10
C PHE A 242 17.18 10.16 -1.16
N GLY A 243 17.01 10.51 -2.43
CA GLY A 243 17.18 9.58 -3.55
C GLY A 243 18.59 9.01 -3.63
N ALA A 244 19.63 9.84 -3.48
CA ALA A 244 21.02 9.38 -3.45
C ALA A 244 21.26 8.39 -2.30
N GLY A 245 20.70 8.64 -1.12
CA GLY A 245 20.70 7.71 0.00
C GLY A 245 19.99 6.38 -0.31
N HIS A 246 18.78 6.45 -0.87
CA HIS A 246 17.96 5.29 -1.20
C HIS A 246 18.64 4.40 -2.26
N PHE A 247 19.09 4.99 -3.36
CA PHE A 247 19.69 4.25 -4.47
C PHE A 247 21.17 3.90 -4.27
N GLY A 248 21.85 4.50 -3.27
CA GLY A 248 23.29 4.31 -3.05
C GLY A 248 23.67 3.60 -1.74
N HIS A 249 22.83 3.65 -0.70
CA HIS A 249 23.25 3.24 0.65
C HIS A 249 22.26 2.31 1.38
N TRP A 250 20.99 2.70 1.53
CA TRP A 250 20.07 2.03 2.45
C TRP A 250 18.75 1.55 1.84
N GLY A 251 18.50 1.83 0.56
CA GLY A 251 17.25 1.43 -0.11
C GLY A 251 17.23 0.02 -0.68
N ASN A 252 18.35 -0.72 -0.63
CA ASN A 252 18.47 -2.09 -1.14
C ASN A 252 17.87 -2.28 -2.54
N THR A 253 18.01 -1.27 -3.40
CA THR A 253 17.50 -1.27 -4.77
C THR A 253 18.31 -2.21 -5.65
N ALA A 254 17.90 -2.39 -6.91
CA ALA A 254 18.67 -3.19 -7.86
C ALA A 254 20.11 -2.70 -8.03
N ALA A 255 20.36 -1.41 -7.85
CA ALA A 255 21.69 -0.82 -7.94
C ALA A 255 22.64 -1.28 -6.81
N THR A 256 22.12 -1.54 -5.61
CA THR A 256 22.93 -1.87 -4.42
C THR A 256 22.85 -3.34 -4.01
N ALA A 257 21.76 -4.02 -4.33
CA ALA A 257 21.48 -5.39 -3.88
C ALA A 257 21.08 -6.36 -5.00
N GLY A 258 21.12 -5.92 -6.28
CA GLY A 258 20.63 -6.70 -7.42
C GLY A 258 19.10 -6.85 -7.44
N LEU A 259 18.57 -7.59 -8.42
CA LEU A 259 17.12 -7.64 -8.69
C LEU A 259 16.29 -8.37 -7.61
N ARG A 260 16.90 -9.23 -6.80
CA ARG A 260 16.27 -9.98 -5.68
C ARG A 260 14.91 -10.63 -6.05
N LEU A 261 14.85 -11.23 -7.24
CA LEU A 261 13.60 -11.81 -7.79
C LEU A 261 13.04 -12.94 -6.92
N ASP A 262 13.92 -13.67 -6.23
CA ASP A 262 13.59 -14.69 -5.23
C ASP A 262 12.78 -14.11 -4.06
N GLN A 263 13.23 -12.99 -3.50
CA GLN A 263 12.54 -12.32 -2.39
C GLN A 263 11.19 -11.76 -2.83
N TRP A 264 11.12 -11.16 -4.02
CA TRP A 264 9.85 -10.71 -4.60
C TRP A 264 8.87 -11.86 -4.84
N ALA A 265 9.35 -13.03 -5.28
CA ALA A 265 8.52 -14.22 -5.44
C ALA A 265 7.97 -14.73 -4.10
N VAL A 266 8.80 -14.74 -3.05
CA VAL A 266 8.36 -15.10 -1.69
C VAL A 266 7.29 -14.12 -1.19
N HIS A 267 7.50 -12.82 -1.37
CA HIS A 267 6.50 -11.81 -0.96
C HIS A 267 5.21 -11.91 -1.75
N MET A 268 5.29 -12.17 -3.06
CA MET A 268 4.11 -12.43 -3.89
C MET A 268 3.34 -13.67 -3.41
N ALA A 269 4.04 -14.75 -3.05
CA ALA A 269 3.44 -15.98 -2.56
C ALA A 269 2.80 -15.80 -1.17
N THR A 270 3.39 -14.99 -0.29
CA THR A 270 2.93 -14.80 1.10
C THR A 270 1.89 -13.70 1.25
N GLN A 271 1.94 -12.63 0.45
CA GLN A 271 1.00 -11.52 0.50
C GLN A 271 -0.12 -11.61 -0.54
N GLY A 272 0.18 -12.16 -1.72
CA GLY A 272 -0.79 -12.38 -2.78
C GLY A 272 -1.41 -13.79 -2.72
N GLY A 273 -0.54 -14.80 -2.71
CA GLY A 273 -0.86 -16.20 -2.45
C GLY A 273 -2.11 -16.76 -3.12
N VAL A 274 -2.80 -17.64 -2.40
CA VAL A 274 -3.96 -18.43 -2.88
C VAL A 274 -5.04 -17.55 -3.52
N ALA A 275 -5.20 -16.30 -3.08
CA ALA A 275 -6.20 -15.38 -3.63
C ALA A 275 -5.90 -15.04 -5.11
N PHE A 276 -4.66 -14.72 -5.46
CA PHE A 276 -4.28 -14.46 -6.85
C PHE A 276 -4.26 -15.74 -7.69
N ALA A 277 -3.85 -16.88 -7.12
CA ALA A 277 -3.90 -18.16 -7.83
C ALA A 277 -5.34 -18.53 -8.20
N VAL A 278 -6.28 -18.41 -7.26
CA VAL A 278 -7.72 -18.64 -7.50
C VAL A 278 -8.26 -17.64 -8.53
N LEU A 279 -7.93 -16.35 -8.40
CA LEU A 279 -8.33 -15.33 -9.38
C LEU A 279 -7.76 -15.60 -10.78
N ALA A 280 -6.50 -16.02 -10.90
CA ALA A 280 -5.86 -16.33 -12.18
C ALA A 280 -6.48 -17.57 -12.84
N VAL A 281 -6.69 -18.65 -12.09
CA VAL A 281 -7.36 -19.86 -12.57
C VAL A 281 -8.81 -19.56 -12.98
N ALA A 282 -9.55 -18.80 -12.17
CA ALA A 282 -10.91 -18.37 -12.52
C ALA A 282 -10.94 -17.51 -13.78
N THR A 283 -9.94 -16.64 -13.97
CA THR A 283 -9.82 -15.79 -15.17
C THR A 283 -9.50 -16.62 -16.41
N TRP A 284 -8.63 -17.62 -16.30
CA TRP A 284 -8.31 -18.56 -17.38
C TRP A 284 -9.51 -19.47 -17.73
N ALA A 285 -10.21 -20.00 -16.73
CA ALA A 285 -11.42 -20.78 -16.95
C ALA A 285 -12.50 -19.94 -17.65
N ALA A 286 -12.64 -18.67 -17.27
CA ALA A 286 -13.60 -17.74 -17.85
C ALA A 286 -13.17 -17.16 -19.22
N SER A 287 -11.90 -17.26 -19.62
CA SER A 287 -11.41 -16.75 -20.91
C SER A 287 -11.75 -17.67 -22.09
N ARG A 288 -12.14 -18.92 -21.82
CA ARG A 288 -12.67 -19.84 -22.83
C ARG A 288 -14.11 -19.45 -23.17
N GLY A 289 -14.29 -18.69 -24.27
CA GLY A 289 -15.59 -18.53 -24.93
C GLY A 289 -16.25 -17.14 -24.96
N ALA A 290 -15.55 -16.02 -24.66
CA ALA A 290 -16.17 -14.69 -24.72
C ALA A 290 -15.25 -13.57 -25.27
N ARG A 291 -15.89 -12.56 -25.91
CA ARG A 291 -15.25 -11.36 -26.49
C ARG A 291 -14.54 -10.50 -25.42
N ALA A 292 -13.33 -10.03 -25.72
CA ALA A 292 -12.60 -9.00 -24.98
C ALA A 292 -13.34 -7.63 -25.09
N ALA A 293 -13.31 -6.65 -24.18
CA ALA A 293 -12.45 -6.36 -23.04
C ALA A 293 -13.15 -5.39 -22.04
N ALA A 294 -13.50 -5.83 -20.82
CA ALA A 294 -13.91 -4.90 -19.76
C ALA A 294 -12.73 -4.16 -19.12
N VAL A 295 -11.55 -4.76 -19.15
CA VAL A 295 -10.29 -4.17 -18.66
C VAL A 295 -9.46 -3.72 -19.87
N PRO A 296 -9.23 -2.40 -20.04
CA PRO A 296 -8.45 -1.90 -21.17
C PRO A 296 -6.97 -2.32 -21.13
N ARG A 297 -6.32 -2.39 -22.30
CA ARG A 297 -4.88 -2.74 -22.41
C ARG A 297 -3.96 -1.82 -21.60
N TRP A 298 -4.28 -0.52 -21.52
CA TRP A 298 -3.48 0.43 -20.75
C TRP A 298 -3.48 0.13 -19.24
N TRP A 299 -4.51 -0.56 -18.72
CA TRP A 299 -4.52 -0.99 -17.32
C TRP A 299 -3.37 -1.94 -17.04
N TRP A 300 -3.22 -2.96 -17.90
CA TRP A 300 -2.13 -3.92 -17.80
C TRP A 300 -0.77 -3.30 -18.10
N ALA A 301 -0.71 -2.29 -18.98
CA ALA A 301 0.50 -1.50 -19.18
C ALA A 301 0.90 -0.74 -17.90
N ALA A 302 -0.05 -0.13 -17.19
CA ALA A 302 0.22 0.53 -15.91
C ALA A 302 0.66 -0.46 -14.82
N THR A 303 0.02 -1.63 -14.76
CA THR A 303 0.43 -2.74 -13.88
C THR A 303 1.86 -3.19 -14.18
N ALA A 304 2.19 -3.39 -15.46
CA ALA A 304 3.52 -3.83 -15.88
C ALA A 304 4.60 -2.76 -15.64
N ALA A 305 4.29 -1.48 -15.87
CA ALA A 305 5.20 -0.37 -15.57
C ALA A 305 5.55 -0.31 -14.08
N TYR A 306 4.56 -0.50 -13.20
CA TYR A 306 4.81 -0.57 -11.76
C TYR A 306 5.55 -1.85 -11.36
N ALA A 307 5.22 -3.00 -11.97
CA ALA A 307 5.94 -4.26 -11.73
C ALA A 307 7.44 -4.14 -12.08
N ALA A 308 7.78 -3.50 -13.20
CA ALA A 308 9.17 -3.22 -13.55
C ALA A 308 9.84 -2.30 -12.53
N TRP A 309 9.12 -1.27 -12.08
CA TRP A 309 9.65 -0.33 -11.10
C TRP A 309 9.91 -0.92 -9.73
N ILE A 310 9.04 -1.79 -9.21
CA ILE A 310 9.29 -2.40 -7.90
C ILE A 310 10.57 -3.24 -7.89
N VAL A 311 10.83 -3.96 -8.98
CA VAL A 311 12.01 -4.83 -9.11
C VAL A 311 13.29 -3.99 -9.16
N VAL A 312 13.24 -2.82 -9.79
CA VAL A 312 14.43 -1.98 -10.00
C VAL A 312 14.65 -0.99 -8.87
N GLY A 313 13.59 -0.30 -8.41
CA GLY A 313 13.70 0.91 -7.60
C GLY A 313 13.16 0.83 -6.18
N GLN A 314 12.55 -0.28 -5.77
CA GLN A 314 12.01 -0.44 -4.42
C GLN A 314 12.84 -1.40 -3.57
N ASN A 315 12.75 -1.23 -2.25
CA ASN A 315 13.44 -2.09 -1.29
C ASN A 315 12.70 -3.42 -1.14
N PRO A 316 13.28 -4.57 -1.53
CA PRO A 316 12.61 -5.87 -1.43
C PRO A 316 12.42 -6.32 0.03
N ASP A 317 13.05 -5.69 1.02
CA ASP A 317 12.82 -5.98 2.45
C ASP A 317 11.47 -5.45 2.96
N HIS A 318 10.82 -4.59 2.18
CA HIS A 318 9.55 -3.98 2.52
C HIS A 318 8.45 -4.47 1.57
N PRO A 319 7.75 -5.57 1.92
CA PRO A 319 6.79 -6.21 1.03
C PRO A 319 5.58 -5.31 0.68
N ARG A 320 5.33 -4.27 1.49
CA ARG A 320 4.34 -3.21 1.23
C ARG A 320 4.46 -2.55 -0.15
N HIS A 321 5.65 -2.55 -0.76
CA HIS A 321 5.82 -2.01 -2.11
C HIS A 321 5.10 -2.82 -3.18
N LEU A 322 4.69 -4.06 -2.89
CA LEU A 322 3.84 -4.86 -3.77
C LEU A 322 2.39 -4.39 -3.79
N TRP A 323 1.89 -3.67 -2.79
CA TRP A 323 0.46 -3.41 -2.65
C TRP A 323 -0.16 -2.69 -3.86
N PRO A 324 0.46 -1.69 -4.50
CA PRO A 324 -0.10 -1.11 -5.72
C PRO A 324 -0.16 -2.11 -6.90
N LEU A 325 0.81 -3.04 -6.99
CA LEU A 325 0.78 -4.12 -7.98
C LEU A 325 -0.39 -5.08 -7.69
N LEU A 326 -0.50 -5.54 -6.45
CA LEU A 326 -1.56 -6.45 -6.01
C LEU A 326 -2.95 -5.82 -6.19
N ALA A 327 -3.09 -4.53 -5.89
CA ALA A 327 -4.34 -3.80 -6.09
C ALA A 327 -4.76 -3.73 -7.56
N LEU A 328 -3.83 -3.37 -8.45
CA LEU A 328 -4.14 -3.27 -9.89
C LEU A 328 -4.42 -4.63 -10.52
N VAL A 329 -3.64 -5.67 -10.19
CA VAL A 329 -3.90 -7.03 -10.65
C VAL A 329 -5.22 -7.54 -10.08
N GLY A 330 -5.42 -7.40 -8.77
CA GLY A 330 -6.58 -7.92 -8.07
C GLY A 330 -7.88 -7.31 -8.59
N ALA A 331 -7.94 -5.98 -8.71
CA ALA A 331 -9.08 -5.29 -9.31
C ALA A 331 -9.30 -5.69 -10.77
N GLY A 332 -8.23 -5.76 -11.57
CA GLY A 332 -8.32 -6.20 -12.97
C GLY A 332 -8.89 -7.61 -13.12
N LEU A 333 -8.44 -8.56 -12.29
CA LEU A 333 -8.96 -9.93 -12.26
C LEU A 333 -10.40 -9.98 -11.75
N SER A 334 -10.75 -9.26 -10.68
CA SER A 334 -12.12 -9.18 -10.17
C SER A 334 -13.09 -8.68 -11.24
N VAL A 335 -12.73 -7.62 -11.97
CA VAL A 335 -13.54 -7.08 -13.08
C VAL A 335 -13.64 -8.11 -14.21
N ALA A 336 -12.51 -8.70 -14.62
CA ALA A 336 -12.47 -9.65 -15.73
C ALA A 336 -13.29 -10.91 -15.47
N ILE A 337 -13.23 -11.47 -14.26
CA ILE A 337 -14.02 -12.65 -13.85
C ILE A 337 -15.50 -12.28 -13.79
N ALA A 338 -15.82 -11.14 -13.16
CA ALA A 338 -17.20 -10.75 -12.93
C ALA A 338 -17.98 -10.49 -14.23
N VAL A 339 -17.32 -9.97 -15.26
CA VAL A 339 -17.93 -9.73 -16.57
C VAL A 339 -18.04 -11.01 -17.41
N ARG A 340 -17.14 -11.99 -17.24
CA ARG A 340 -17.10 -13.21 -18.06
C ARG A 340 -17.99 -14.34 -17.54
N ALA A 341 -18.10 -14.52 -16.23
CA ALA A 341 -18.92 -15.59 -15.68
C ALA A 341 -20.38 -15.11 -15.61
N SER A 342 -21.27 -15.68 -16.43
CA SER A 342 -22.69 -15.27 -16.49
C SER A 342 -23.62 -16.11 -15.60
N ARG A 343 -23.16 -17.22 -14.99
CA ARG A 343 -23.98 -18.06 -14.07
C ARG A 343 -23.27 -18.61 -12.82
N ALA A 344 -21.93 -18.62 -12.76
CA ALA A 344 -21.14 -19.13 -11.62
C ALA A 344 -20.30 -18.05 -10.90
N THR A 345 -20.53 -16.77 -11.22
CA THR A 345 -19.78 -15.60 -10.74
C THR A 345 -19.83 -15.44 -9.23
N GLY A 346 -21.03 -15.59 -8.66
CA GLY A 346 -21.27 -15.43 -7.22
C GLY A 346 -20.46 -16.44 -6.41
N PRO A 347 -20.61 -17.76 -6.65
CA PRO A 347 -19.84 -18.79 -5.95
C PRO A 347 -18.31 -18.65 -6.12
N ALA A 348 -17.83 -18.32 -7.33
CA ALA A 348 -16.40 -18.17 -7.57
C ALA A 348 -15.80 -16.97 -6.81
N LEU A 349 -16.45 -15.81 -6.87
CA LEU A 349 -16.01 -14.61 -6.15
C LEU A 349 -16.21 -14.74 -4.64
N ALA A 350 -17.26 -15.46 -4.19
CA ALA A 350 -17.46 -15.80 -2.79
C ALA A 350 -16.40 -16.78 -2.28
N GLY A 351 -15.99 -17.76 -3.10
CA GLY A 351 -14.86 -18.65 -2.80
C GLY A 351 -13.55 -17.89 -2.69
N VAL A 352 -13.31 -16.90 -3.56
CA VAL A 352 -12.15 -15.99 -3.45
C VAL A 352 -12.22 -15.18 -2.15
N ALA A 353 -13.37 -14.57 -1.84
CA ALA A 353 -13.55 -13.82 -0.62
C ALA A 353 -13.35 -14.70 0.63
N ALA A 354 -13.87 -15.93 0.63
CA ALA A 354 -13.67 -16.90 1.70
C ALA A 354 -12.20 -17.32 1.84
N ALA A 355 -11.53 -17.64 0.73
CA ALA A 355 -10.10 -17.97 0.74
C ALA A 355 -9.24 -16.80 1.22
N ALA A 356 -9.64 -15.57 0.88
CA ALA A 356 -8.99 -14.37 1.35
C ALA A 356 -9.24 -14.12 2.85
N LEU A 357 -10.47 -14.35 3.34
CA LEU A 357 -10.82 -14.29 4.77
C LEU A 357 -10.07 -15.34 5.61
N VAL A 358 -9.89 -16.55 5.09
CA VAL A 358 -9.06 -17.59 5.74
C VAL A 358 -7.62 -17.13 5.86
N GLN A 359 -7.06 -16.53 4.80
CA GLN A 359 -5.71 -15.95 4.84
C GLN A 359 -5.60 -14.72 5.77
N LEU A 360 -6.73 -14.07 6.08
CA LEU A 360 -6.76 -12.93 6.99
C LEU A 360 -6.77 -13.31 8.46
N ALA A 361 -7.19 -14.53 8.83
CA ALA A 361 -7.33 -14.93 10.23
C ALA A 361 -6.03 -14.74 11.07
N PRO A 362 -4.82 -15.11 10.58
CA PRO A 362 -3.59 -14.85 11.33
C PRO A 362 -3.30 -13.34 11.48
N GLY A 363 -3.57 -12.56 10.42
CA GLY A 363 -3.37 -11.11 10.42
C GLY A 363 -4.33 -10.36 11.34
N LEU A 364 -5.58 -10.84 11.47
CA LEU A 364 -6.57 -10.29 12.40
C LEU A 364 -6.15 -10.48 13.86
N THR A 365 -5.65 -11.66 14.21
CA THR A 365 -5.11 -11.94 15.55
C THR A 365 -3.90 -11.05 15.84
N ALA A 366 -3.04 -10.81 14.85
CA ALA A 366 -1.86 -9.96 14.98
C ALA A 366 -2.19 -8.45 15.01
N ALA A 367 -3.24 -8.00 14.33
CA ALA A 367 -3.65 -6.59 14.28
C ALA A 367 -4.07 -6.07 15.66
N GLY A 368 -4.60 -6.94 16.53
CA GLY A 368 -4.92 -6.60 17.92
C GLY A 368 -3.71 -6.47 18.86
N GLN A 369 -2.50 -6.80 18.40
CA GLN A 369 -1.28 -6.76 19.20
C GLN A 369 -0.42 -5.53 18.87
N LEU A 370 0.35 -5.02 19.83
CA LEU A 370 1.36 -3.99 19.56
C LEU A 370 2.44 -4.55 18.63
N SER A 371 3.02 -3.70 17.77
CA SER A 371 4.23 -4.09 17.02
C SER A 371 5.40 -4.30 17.99
N PRO A 372 6.47 -5.03 17.59
CA PRO A 372 7.67 -5.17 18.42
C PRO A 372 8.19 -3.83 18.96
N ASP A 373 8.22 -2.82 18.10
CA ASP A 373 8.73 -1.49 18.41
C ASP A 373 7.83 -0.75 19.43
N ALA A 374 6.51 -0.85 19.26
CA ALA A 374 5.54 -0.23 20.18
C ALA A 374 5.47 -1.00 21.52
N ALA A 375 5.59 -2.32 21.48
CA ALA A 375 5.66 -3.16 22.67
C ALA A 375 6.93 -2.87 23.48
N LEU A 376 8.07 -2.67 22.80
CA LEU A 376 9.30 -2.20 23.43
C LEU A 376 9.11 -0.83 24.08
N ALA A 377 8.55 0.13 23.35
CA ALA A 377 8.33 1.47 23.90
C ALA A 377 7.44 1.44 25.16
N ARG A 378 6.38 0.64 25.15
CA ARG A 378 5.51 0.43 26.32
C ARG A 378 6.27 -0.23 27.48
N TRP A 379 7.02 -1.30 27.21
CA TRP A 379 7.82 -1.97 28.23
C TRP A 379 8.86 -1.04 28.85
N LEU A 380 9.49 -0.16 28.06
CA LEU A 380 10.43 0.85 28.52
C LEU A 380 9.77 1.95 29.36
N ALA A 381 8.51 2.30 29.09
CA ALA A 381 7.76 3.28 29.87
C ALA A 381 7.51 2.80 31.31
N ASP A 382 7.46 1.48 31.52
CA ASP A 382 7.32 0.86 32.83
C ASP A 382 8.66 0.72 33.59
N GLN A 383 9.79 1.07 32.96
CA GLN A 383 11.11 1.04 33.59
C GLN A 383 11.48 2.38 34.24
N PRO A 384 12.31 2.40 35.31
CA PRO A 384 12.79 3.65 35.92
C PRO A 384 13.69 4.44 34.95
N ALA A 385 13.12 5.48 34.34
CA ALA A 385 13.68 6.25 33.21
C ALA A 385 15.05 6.90 33.49
N GLU A 386 15.32 7.31 34.74
CA GLU A 386 16.56 7.98 35.13
C GLU A 386 17.81 7.08 35.03
N SER A 387 17.61 5.77 34.85
CA SER A 387 18.67 4.77 34.88
C SER A 387 18.91 4.05 33.55
N LEU A 388 18.16 4.40 32.50
CA LEU A 388 18.06 3.59 31.29
C LEU A 388 18.25 4.39 30.00
N ALA A 389 19.05 3.86 29.09
CA ALA A 389 19.13 4.36 27.73
C ALA A 389 19.10 3.21 26.73
N LEU A 390 18.50 3.45 25.57
CA LEU A 390 18.40 2.50 24.47
C LEU A 390 19.32 2.91 23.32
N ALA A 391 20.17 1.99 22.87
CA ALA A 391 20.86 2.07 21.59
C ALA A 391 20.26 1.03 20.64
N GLY A 392 19.76 1.45 19.49
CA GLY A 392 19.00 0.55 18.59
C GLY A 392 18.89 1.07 17.17
N GLY A 393 18.23 0.31 16.31
CA GLY A 393 18.02 0.64 14.90
C GLY A 393 16.78 1.49 14.66
N SER A 394 15.92 1.03 13.75
CA SER A 394 14.73 1.75 13.29
C SER A 394 13.67 1.95 14.40
N GLU A 395 13.59 1.02 15.35
CA GLU A 395 12.67 1.01 16.50
C GLU A 395 12.81 2.25 17.39
N VAL A 396 14.00 2.87 17.40
CA VAL A 396 14.26 4.11 18.16
C VAL A 396 13.30 5.23 17.77
N GLY A 397 12.82 5.25 16.52
CA GLY A 397 11.82 6.22 16.09
C GLY A 397 10.51 6.10 16.88
N VAL A 398 10.02 4.87 17.08
CA VAL A 398 8.78 4.60 17.84
C VAL A 398 9.00 4.89 19.32
N VAL A 399 10.14 4.47 19.89
CA VAL A 399 10.47 4.74 21.29
C VAL A 399 10.54 6.24 21.59
N ARG A 400 11.20 7.03 20.73
CA ARG A 400 11.26 8.50 20.90
C ARG A 400 9.89 9.17 20.84
N LEU A 401 8.95 8.59 20.11
CA LEU A 401 7.60 9.13 19.96
C LEU A 401 6.72 8.77 21.15
N LEU A 402 6.71 7.50 21.57
CA LEU A 402 5.80 7.00 22.60
C LEU A 402 6.35 7.15 24.03
N THR A 403 7.68 7.17 24.18
CA THR A 403 8.35 7.22 25.48
C THR A 403 9.51 8.24 25.43
N PRO A 404 9.21 9.54 25.25
CA PRO A 404 10.22 10.59 25.03
C PRO A 404 11.16 10.81 26.22
N THR A 405 10.81 10.32 27.41
CA THR A 405 11.64 10.37 28.62
C THR A 405 12.82 9.40 28.59
N VAL A 406 12.77 8.36 27.75
CA VAL A 406 13.86 7.40 27.61
C VAL A 406 14.89 7.93 26.61
N ARG A 407 16.14 8.04 27.04
CA ARG A 407 17.24 8.42 26.16
C ARG A 407 17.46 7.32 25.12
N ALA A 408 17.09 7.57 23.87
CA ALA A 408 17.22 6.62 22.78
C ALA A 408 18.13 7.14 21.66
N LEU A 409 19.16 6.38 21.32
CA LEU A 409 20.12 6.67 20.25
C LEU A 409 19.93 5.68 19.10
N ARG A 410 19.77 6.22 17.89
CA ARG A 410 19.77 5.41 16.68
C ARG A 410 21.20 5.05 16.31
N VAL A 411 21.42 3.78 16.04
CA VAL A 411 22.69 3.18 15.68
C VAL A 411 22.44 2.31 14.45
N GLU A 412 23.17 2.53 13.37
CA GLU A 412 22.92 1.83 12.09
C GLU A 412 23.75 0.57 11.96
N ARG A 413 24.93 0.54 12.59
CA ARG A 413 25.84 -0.62 12.56
C ARG A 413 26.12 -1.16 13.96
N PRO A 414 26.15 -2.49 14.17
CA PRO A 414 26.50 -3.06 15.46
C PRO A 414 27.84 -2.57 16.02
N ALA A 415 28.82 -2.26 15.17
CA ALA A 415 30.11 -1.72 15.57
C ALA A 415 30.02 -0.31 16.22
N GLU A 416 29.03 0.49 15.82
CA GLU A 416 28.80 1.82 16.40
C GLU A 416 28.24 1.73 17.82
N ILE A 417 27.68 0.58 18.22
CA ILE A 417 27.19 0.35 19.59
C ILE A 417 28.34 0.46 20.58
N ALA A 418 29.50 -0.10 20.27
CA ALA A 418 30.68 -0.03 21.12
C ALA A 418 31.20 1.41 21.30
N VAL A 419 31.13 2.21 20.23
CA VAL A 419 31.50 3.64 20.26
C VAL A 419 30.46 4.45 21.03
N ALA A 420 29.18 4.23 20.75
CA ALA A 420 28.07 4.90 21.42
C ALA A 420 28.11 4.67 22.93
N LEU A 421 28.51 3.47 23.35
CA LEU A 421 28.51 3.04 24.76
C LEU A 421 29.92 3.03 25.38
N ALA A 422 30.90 3.67 24.73
CA ALA A 422 32.29 3.71 25.17
C ALA A 422 32.41 4.32 26.60
N PRO A 423 33.35 3.81 27.42
CA PRO A 423 33.58 4.35 28.75
C PRO A 423 34.08 5.81 28.66
N GLY A 424 33.26 6.75 29.15
CA GLY A 424 33.51 8.19 29.08
C GLY A 424 32.28 9.03 28.68
N GLY A 425 31.27 8.40 28.07
CA GLY A 425 29.99 9.07 27.82
C GLY A 425 29.10 9.15 29.07
N THR A 426 28.24 10.18 29.13
CA THR A 426 27.23 10.40 30.19
C THR A 426 26.05 9.43 30.12
N TRP A 427 26.32 8.14 29.92
CA TRP A 427 25.28 7.12 29.82
C TRP A 427 24.81 6.66 31.21
N PRO A 428 23.52 6.33 31.36
CA PRO A 428 23.02 5.76 32.61
C PRO A 428 23.74 4.45 32.98
N ARG A 429 23.62 4.07 34.26
CA ARG A 429 24.21 2.82 34.79
C ARG A 429 23.75 1.58 34.02
N THR A 430 22.54 1.60 33.46
CA THR A 430 22.01 0.52 32.61
C THR A 430 21.82 1.05 31.19
N ALA A 431 22.52 0.43 30.23
CA ALA A 431 22.30 0.66 28.81
C ALA A 431 21.71 -0.60 28.18
N LEU A 432 20.67 -0.42 27.38
CA LEU A 432 20.02 -1.47 26.62
C LEU A 432 20.41 -1.35 25.15
N VAL A 433 20.60 -2.49 24.52
CA VAL A 433 20.80 -2.61 23.09
C VAL A 433 19.67 -3.44 22.51
N SER A 434 18.94 -2.88 21.56
CA SER A 434 17.96 -3.62 20.78
C SER A 434 18.56 -4.14 19.48
N VAL A 435 18.28 -5.40 19.18
CA VAL A 435 18.82 -6.12 18.03
C VAL A 435 17.66 -6.87 17.38
N ARG A 436 17.44 -6.66 16.07
CA ARG A 436 16.49 -7.49 15.32
C ARG A 436 17.07 -8.87 15.06
N ASP A 437 16.23 -9.88 15.02
CA ASP A 437 16.64 -11.25 14.70
C ASP A 437 17.41 -11.29 13.36
N GLY A 438 18.54 -11.99 13.35
CA GLY A 438 19.53 -11.99 12.26
C GLY A 438 20.69 -11.00 12.43
N GLN A 439 20.56 -9.97 13.28
CA GLN A 439 21.71 -9.15 13.69
C GLN A 439 22.47 -9.79 14.86
N ALA A 440 23.79 -9.58 14.88
CA ALA A 440 24.68 -10.12 15.90
C ALA A 440 24.37 -9.51 17.27
N ALA A 441 24.18 -10.37 18.28
CA ALA A 441 24.05 -9.94 19.66
C ALA A 441 25.40 -9.42 20.19
N PRO A 442 25.42 -8.37 21.04
CA PRO A 442 26.64 -7.97 21.72
C PRO A 442 27.21 -9.11 22.56
N ALA A 443 28.49 -9.43 22.37
CA ALA A 443 29.14 -10.54 23.07
C ALA A 443 29.17 -10.28 24.59
N GLY A 444 28.75 -11.28 25.38
CA GLY A 444 28.74 -11.21 26.84
C GLY A 444 27.61 -10.39 27.47
N TRP A 445 26.68 -9.84 26.66
CA TRP A 445 25.54 -9.09 27.17
C TRP A 445 24.34 -10.02 27.42
N PRO A 446 23.74 -10.05 28.62
CA PRO A 446 22.56 -10.87 28.88
C PRO A 446 21.34 -10.36 28.12
N LEU A 447 20.57 -11.30 27.57
CA LEU A 447 19.25 -11.05 27.00
C LEU A 447 18.26 -10.76 28.13
N VAL A 448 17.50 -9.66 28.03
CA VAL A 448 16.53 -9.25 29.05
C VAL A 448 15.08 -9.26 28.58
N ALA A 449 14.82 -9.10 27.28
CA ALA A 449 13.45 -9.14 26.74
C ALA A 449 13.41 -9.59 25.27
N ARG A 450 12.27 -10.16 24.85
CA ARG A 450 11.94 -10.51 23.47
C ARG A 450 10.57 -9.96 23.09
N PHE A 451 10.45 -9.37 21.91
CA PHE A 451 9.21 -8.88 21.34
C PHE A 451 8.98 -9.52 19.97
N ALA A 452 7.85 -10.21 19.80
CA ALA A 452 7.55 -10.98 18.61
C ALA A 452 7.01 -10.11 17.48
N ALA A 453 7.46 -10.37 16.25
CA ALA A 453 6.99 -9.70 15.03
C ALA A 453 5.55 -10.07 14.68
N ARG A 454 4.90 -9.21 13.88
CA ARG A 454 3.55 -9.49 13.37
C ARG A 454 3.62 -10.39 12.12
N PRO A 455 2.97 -11.57 12.13
CA PRO A 455 2.87 -12.42 10.96
C PRO A 455 2.32 -11.67 9.74
N GLY A 456 2.99 -11.77 8.59
CA GLY A 456 2.54 -11.23 7.30
C GLY A 456 2.83 -9.74 7.04
N LEU A 457 3.23 -8.99 8.07
CA LEU A 457 3.68 -7.60 7.95
C LEU A 457 5.20 -7.46 8.06
N ASP A 458 5.82 -8.28 8.91
CA ASP A 458 7.27 -8.40 9.05
C ASP A 458 7.74 -9.78 8.51
N ALA A 459 8.99 -9.88 8.05
CA ALA A 459 9.48 -11.17 7.55
C ALA A 459 9.43 -12.25 8.66
N PRO A 460 9.07 -13.50 8.34
CA PRO A 460 9.01 -14.58 9.32
C PRO A 460 10.35 -14.72 10.07
N GLY A 461 10.28 -14.67 11.40
CA GLY A 461 11.48 -14.76 12.27
C GLY A 461 12.16 -13.43 12.57
N MET A 462 11.57 -12.28 12.22
CA MET A 462 12.13 -10.94 12.50
C MET A 462 11.63 -10.37 13.84
N GLY A 463 11.98 -10.98 14.98
CA GLY A 463 11.69 -10.44 16.32
C GLY A 463 12.68 -9.37 16.78
N LEU A 464 12.35 -8.69 17.88
CA LEU A 464 13.24 -7.74 18.55
C LEU A 464 13.74 -8.34 19.87
N ARG A 465 15.05 -8.34 20.07
CA ARG A 465 15.71 -8.79 21.30
C ARG A 465 16.40 -7.62 21.96
N VAL A 466 16.28 -7.52 23.28
CA VAL A 466 16.91 -6.46 24.06
C VAL A 466 17.92 -7.06 25.01
N PHE A 467 19.12 -6.50 25.00
CA PHE A 467 20.26 -6.94 25.81
C PHE A 467 20.70 -5.83 26.75
N ALA A 468 21.16 -6.18 27.95
CA ALA A 468 21.65 -5.21 28.92
C ALA A 468 23.18 -5.21 28.99
N ARG A 469 23.76 -4.02 29.18
CA ARG A 469 25.20 -3.88 29.44
C ARG A 469 25.54 -4.60 30.75
N PRO A 470 26.55 -5.49 30.75
CA PRO A 470 27.07 -6.06 32.00
C PRO A 470 27.54 -4.95 32.93
N ARG A 471 27.21 -5.05 34.22
CA ARG A 471 27.83 -4.15 35.22
C ARG A 471 29.35 -4.34 35.13
N PRO A 472 30.15 -3.26 35.16
CA PRO A 472 31.58 -3.41 35.33
C PRO A 472 31.79 -4.20 36.62
N VAL A 473 32.34 -5.41 36.49
CA VAL A 473 32.84 -6.16 37.65
C VAL A 473 33.92 -5.26 38.23
N ALA A 474 33.73 -4.78 39.45
CA ALA A 474 34.80 -4.10 40.16
C ALA A 474 35.97 -5.07 40.14
N LEU A 475 37.06 -4.72 39.45
CA LEU A 475 38.33 -5.40 39.64
C LEU A 475 38.60 -5.30 41.12
N ALA A 476 38.43 -6.42 41.84
CA ALA A 476 38.83 -6.52 43.22
C ALA A 476 40.27 -6.04 43.24
N GLN A 477 40.51 -4.92 43.93
CA GLN A 477 41.86 -4.46 44.20
C GLN A 477 42.52 -5.58 44.98
N GLY A 478 43.22 -6.46 44.26
CA GLY A 478 44.08 -7.45 44.85
C GLY A 478 45.10 -6.69 45.67
N HIS A 479 44.95 -6.75 46.99
CA HIS A 479 46.03 -6.48 47.91
C HIS A 479 47.19 -7.37 47.49
N LEU A 480 48.15 -6.81 46.76
CA LEU A 480 49.53 -7.27 46.80
C LEU A 480 50.07 -6.79 48.14
N ALA A 481 49.73 -7.53 49.20
CA ALA A 481 50.49 -7.51 50.43
C ALA A 481 51.89 -8.01 50.07
N GLY A 482 52.88 -7.17 50.30
CA GLY A 482 54.28 -7.49 50.08
C GLY A 482 54.79 -8.49 51.10
N ASP A 483 55.51 -9.48 50.58
CA ASP A 483 56.64 -10.16 51.21
C ASP A 483 57.75 -10.06 50.15
N ASN A 484 59.03 -9.75 50.37
CA ASN A 484 59.94 -9.57 51.50
C ASN A 484 61.18 -8.82 50.91
N PRO A 485 62.13 -8.27 51.70
CA PRO A 485 63.48 -8.05 51.19
C PRO A 485 64.23 -9.37 50.92
#